data_AF-A0AA39QBT2-F1
#
_entry.id   AF-A0AA39QBT2-F1
#
_cell.length_a   1.000
_cell.length_b   1.000
_cell.length_c   1.000
_cell.angle_alpha   90.00
_cell.angle_beta   90.00
_cell.angle_gamma   90.00
#
_symmetry.space_group_name_H-M   'P 1'
#
loop_
_entity.id
_entity.type
_entity.pdbx_description
1 polymer ?
#
loop_
_entity_poly.entity_id
_entity_poly.type
_entity_poly.pdbx_seq_one_letter_code
_entity_poly.pdbx_strand_id
1 'polypeptide(L)'
;MPTPVGQIPATSESILRSSDGSNEDEHRIAVSEGYTREEHAHMLATKWLSAGQLNQLARSQGALTILSCLVYKKGKFSVIEEQQLGSAIEQYRLSKSLSEDQMYEVIFPKDEKGKDTAFWSEITAAVPQRPIIAVYHHVRRSRHPVKQQGKWTPAEDLILRQAVANHGQSWEKVCLEVGRRGMDCRDRYRNHIQNRELRVNGQWSKEEEEELTKIVTDLTLKQGRDADNDVFWGVVSQRMCGKRSRQQCRIKWTDCLNPSTKNAGQKPRWGNQDSYILVHKLDSLQIFDDSEIDWKTIPDPQWNLWSPHILQRRWLTMKRGVKGHEFMTHQAEIMEILKAKKVNAPVTGGTRKRVGRKVTSANAIAETETQSDMPVAGPSTSSKK
;
A
#
# COMPACT_ATOMS: atom_id res chain seq x y z
N MET A 1 -21.09 12.29 5.45
CA MET A 1 -20.48 13.43 4.74
C MET A 1 -19.51 12.88 3.71
N PRO A 2 -19.55 13.30 2.43
CA PRO A 2 -18.54 12.88 1.47
C PRO A 2 -17.16 13.40 1.89
N THR A 3 -16.15 12.53 1.86
CA THR A 3 -14.77 12.92 2.19
C THR A 3 -14.29 14.00 1.22
N PRO A 4 -13.66 15.09 1.70
CA PRO A 4 -12.99 16.05 0.83
C PRO A 4 -11.90 15.34 0.03
N VAL A 5 -11.90 15.48 -1.29
CA VAL A 5 -10.87 14.89 -2.17
C VAL A 5 -9.96 16.01 -2.65
N GLY A 6 -8.68 15.70 -2.86
CA GLY A 6 -7.68 16.70 -3.26
C GLY A 6 -7.07 17.48 -2.11
N GLN A 7 -7.31 17.06 -0.86
CA GLN A 7 -6.60 17.63 0.29
C GLN A 7 -5.11 17.32 0.20
N ILE A 8 -4.30 18.35 0.43
CA ILE A 8 -2.86 18.26 0.50
C ILE A 8 -2.50 18.12 1.99
N PRO A 9 -1.73 17.09 2.39
CA PRO A 9 -1.33 16.96 3.78
C PRO A 9 -0.52 18.19 4.21
N ALA A 10 -0.71 18.64 5.45
CA ALA A 10 0.10 19.70 6.03
C ALA A 10 1.60 19.37 5.89
N THR A 11 2.45 20.38 5.63
CA THR A 11 3.89 20.17 5.48
C THR A 11 4.51 19.79 6.82
N SER A 12 5.58 18.99 6.79
CA SER A 12 6.34 18.63 7.99
C SER A 12 6.80 19.88 8.75
N GLU A 13 7.25 20.92 8.03
CA GLU A 13 7.65 22.20 8.62
C GLU A 13 6.51 22.92 9.36
N SER A 14 5.30 23.00 8.76
CA SER A 14 4.14 23.64 9.39
C SER A 14 3.70 22.92 10.67
N ILE A 15 3.71 21.59 10.64
CA ILE A 15 3.39 20.74 11.80
C ILE A 15 4.37 20.99 12.95
N LEU A 16 5.66 21.17 12.64
CA LEU A 16 6.69 21.37 13.65
C LEU A 16 6.78 22.80 14.19
N ARG A 17 6.30 23.79 13.45
CA ARG A 17 6.19 25.18 13.94
C ARG A 17 5.00 25.39 14.85
N SER A 18 3.90 24.67 14.60
CA SER A 18 2.65 24.79 15.38
C SER A 18 2.79 24.30 16.83
N SER A 19 3.88 23.59 17.17
CA SER A 19 4.16 23.14 18.55
C SER A 19 4.83 24.18 19.45
N ASP A 20 5.23 25.35 18.93
CA ASP A 20 5.96 26.40 19.69
C ASP A 20 5.05 27.45 20.37
N GLY A 21 3.75 27.15 20.57
CA GLY A 21 2.93 27.86 21.55
C GLY A 21 2.57 29.32 21.24
N SER A 22 2.57 29.74 19.97
CA SER A 22 1.95 31.02 19.58
C SER A 22 1.29 30.91 18.21
N ASN A 23 0.04 31.35 18.13
CA ASN A 23 -0.91 31.34 17.00
C ASN A 23 -1.63 30.00 16.71
N GLU A 24 -2.64 29.69 17.51
CA GLU A 24 -3.68 28.70 17.15
C GLU A 24 -4.67 29.17 16.06
N ASP A 25 -4.56 30.40 15.53
CA ASP A 25 -5.63 30.98 14.68
C ASP A 25 -5.25 31.38 13.24
N GLU A 26 -4.06 31.03 12.73
CA GLU A 26 -3.64 31.52 11.41
C GLU A 26 -3.56 30.50 10.27
N HIS A 27 -3.93 29.23 10.47
CA HIS A 27 -4.00 28.26 9.37
C HIS A 27 -5.34 27.51 9.32
N ARG A 28 -6.43 28.27 9.35
CA ARG A 28 -7.64 27.88 8.62
C ARG A 28 -7.39 28.16 7.13
N ILE A 29 -6.63 27.30 6.46
CA ILE A 29 -6.68 27.26 4.99
C ILE A 29 -8.16 27.05 4.65
N ALA A 30 -8.73 28.03 3.94
CA ALA A 30 -10.14 28.07 3.57
C ALA A 30 -10.61 26.69 3.11
N VAL A 31 -11.44 26.07 3.94
CA VAL A 31 -12.25 24.91 3.57
C VAL A 31 -13.29 25.43 2.59
N SER A 32 -12.90 25.62 1.33
CA SER A 32 -13.87 25.79 0.25
C SER A 32 -14.39 24.39 -0.07
N GLU A 33 -15.53 24.07 0.55
CA GLU A 33 -16.50 23.06 0.16
C GLU A 33 -16.02 22.06 -0.91
N GLY A 34 -15.62 20.87 -0.46
CA GLY A 34 -15.28 19.72 -1.31
C GLY A 34 -16.49 19.10 -2.00
N TYR A 35 -17.37 19.90 -2.61
CA TYR A 35 -18.38 19.39 -3.51
C TYR A 35 -17.70 18.98 -4.82
N THR A 36 -17.89 17.73 -5.22
CA THR A 36 -17.69 17.35 -6.62
C THR A 36 -18.56 18.26 -7.45
N ARG A 37 -17.93 19.18 -8.17
CA ARG A 37 -18.59 19.97 -9.20
C ARG A 37 -19.39 19.01 -10.07
N GLU A 38 -20.68 19.27 -10.24
CA GLU A 38 -21.59 18.37 -10.94
C GLU A 38 -21.08 18.01 -12.35
N GLU A 39 -20.40 18.96 -12.99
CA GLU A 39 -19.68 18.78 -14.25
C GLU A 39 -18.53 17.75 -14.16
N HIS A 40 -17.74 17.75 -13.08
CA HIS A 40 -16.68 16.77 -12.86
C HIS A 40 -17.25 15.38 -12.60
N ALA A 41 -18.31 15.28 -11.80
CA ALA A 41 -19.00 14.03 -11.53
C ALA A 41 -19.59 13.43 -12.81
N HIS A 42 -20.28 14.25 -13.60
CA HIS A 42 -20.81 13.85 -14.90
C HIS A 42 -19.70 13.41 -15.87
N MET A 43 -18.58 14.14 -15.91
CA MET A 43 -17.43 13.77 -16.75
C MET A 43 -16.83 12.43 -16.34
N LEU A 44 -16.63 12.20 -15.04
CA LEU A 44 -16.11 10.94 -14.51
C LEU A 44 -17.07 9.77 -14.78
N ALA A 45 -18.38 10.02 -14.74
CA ALA A 45 -19.41 9.02 -15.00
C ALA A 45 -19.57 8.65 -16.47
N THR A 46 -19.38 9.59 -17.40
CA THR A 46 -19.71 9.36 -18.83
C THR A 46 -18.48 9.17 -19.72
N LYS A 47 -17.36 9.83 -19.41
CA LYS A 47 -16.16 9.80 -20.27
C LYS A 47 -15.20 8.70 -19.86
N TRP A 48 -14.91 7.80 -20.79
CA TRP A 48 -13.93 6.71 -20.64
C TRP A 48 -12.49 7.21 -20.78
N LEU A 49 -12.04 7.97 -19.79
CA LEU A 49 -10.70 8.56 -19.76
C LEU A 49 -9.66 7.55 -19.27
N SER A 50 -8.51 7.48 -19.95
CA SER A 50 -7.36 6.70 -19.49
C SER A 50 -6.71 7.29 -18.24
N ALA A 51 -5.93 6.49 -17.51
CA ALA A 51 -5.19 6.97 -16.35
C ALA A 51 -4.25 8.15 -16.67
N GLY A 52 -3.65 8.18 -17.87
CA GLY A 52 -2.81 9.28 -18.34
C GLY A 52 -3.60 10.57 -18.53
N GLN A 53 -4.74 10.49 -19.22
CA GLN A 53 -5.63 11.63 -19.44
C GLN A 53 -6.22 12.17 -18.13
N LEU A 54 -6.65 11.30 -17.21
CA LEU A 54 -7.13 11.71 -15.89
C LEU A 54 -6.03 12.41 -15.08
N ASN A 55 -4.80 11.88 -15.11
CA ASN A 55 -3.66 12.53 -14.45
C ASN A 55 -3.30 13.87 -15.10
N GLN A 56 -3.44 13.99 -16.42
CA GLN A 56 -3.24 15.24 -17.13
C GLN A 56 -4.30 16.25 -16.71
N LEU A 57 -5.59 15.91 -16.74
CA LEU A 57 -6.68 16.82 -16.32
C LEU A 57 -6.61 17.22 -14.84
N ALA A 58 -6.06 16.35 -13.99
CA ALA A 58 -5.78 16.70 -12.60
C ALA A 58 -4.56 17.63 -12.44
N ARG A 59 -3.66 17.71 -13.43
CA ARG A 59 -2.41 18.52 -13.41
C ARG A 59 -2.48 19.77 -14.28
N SER A 60 -3.22 19.74 -15.38
CA SER A 60 -3.26 20.76 -16.41
C SER A 60 -4.50 21.63 -16.24
N GLN A 61 -4.33 22.76 -15.56
CA GLN A 61 -4.78 24.07 -16.02
C GLN A 61 -4.13 25.12 -15.11
N GLY A 62 -3.17 25.85 -15.68
CA GLY A 62 -2.42 26.88 -14.97
C GLY A 62 -3.30 28.07 -14.59
N ALA A 63 -3.02 28.61 -13.40
CA ALA A 63 -3.28 29.98 -12.99
C ALA A 63 -4.72 30.50 -13.10
N LEU A 64 -5.55 30.19 -12.09
CA LEU A 64 -6.13 31.29 -11.28
C LEU A 64 -6.70 30.85 -9.92
N THR A 65 -7.03 29.57 -9.68
CA THR A 65 -7.49 29.10 -8.36
C THR A 65 -7.42 27.57 -8.25
N ILE A 66 -7.13 27.04 -7.05
CA ILE A 66 -7.16 25.59 -6.72
C ILE A 66 -8.54 24.94 -7.02
N LEU A 67 -9.58 25.76 -7.21
CA LEU A 67 -10.96 25.36 -7.51
C LEU A 67 -11.23 24.79 -8.92
N SER A 68 -10.29 24.85 -9.88
CA SER A 68 -10.54 24.42 -11.27
C SER A 68 -9.97 23.04 -11.66
N CYS A 69 -9.24 22.36 -10.77
CA CYS A 69 -8.61 21.08 -11.08
C CYS A 69 -9.60 19.91 -10.95
N LEU A 70 -9.50 18.91 -11.85
CA LEU A 70 -10.31 17.69 -11.72
C LEU A 70 -9.86 16.91 -10.47
N VAL A 71 -10.79 16.75 -9.54
CA VAL A 71 -10.59 16.02 -8.30
C VAL A 71 -11.33 14.68 -8.38
N TYR A 72 -10.62 13.57 -8.20
CA TYR A 72 -11.20 12.21 -8.23
C TYR A 72 -10.45 11.24 -7.32
N LYS A 73 -11.15 10.21 -6.82
CA LYS A 73 -10.62 9.19 -5.91
C LYS A 73 -9.88 8.08 -6.67
N LYS A 74 -8.70 7.72 -6.16
CA LYS A 74 -7.86 6.60 -6.64
C LYS A 74 -7.85 5.46 -5.61
N GLY A 75 -7.34 4.30 -6.00
CA GLY A 75 -7.14 3.19 -5.06
C GLY A 75 -8.38 2.34 -4.78
N LYS A 76 -8.46 1.82 -3.56
CA LYS A 76 -9.52 0.89 -3.12
C LYS A 76 -10.84 1.65 -2.96
N PHE A 77 -11.95 0.94 -3.17
CA PHE A 77 -13.28 1.44 -2.87
C PHE A 77 -13.52 1.32 -1.37
N SER A 78 -14.07 2.38 -0.79
CA SER A 78 -14.51 2.39 0.61
C SER A 78 -15.78 1.55 0.77
N VAL A 79 -16.09 1.16 2.01
CA VAL A 79 -17.30 0.40 2.32
C VAL A 79 -18.58 1.14 1.88
N ILE A 80 -18.58 2.48 2.01
CA ILE A 80 -19.70 3.32 1.59
C ILE A 80 -19.86 3.29 0.06
N GLU A 81 -18.76 3.42 -0.68
CA GLU A 81 -18.80 3.35 -2.14
C GLU A 81 -19.23 1.95 -2.63
N GLU A 82 -18.81 0.90 -1.95
CA GLU A 82 -19.26 -0.47 -2.24
C GLU A 82 -20.77 -0.63 -2.02
N GLN A 83 -21.31 -0.05 -0.94
CA GLN A 83 -22.74 -0.04 -0.68
C GLN A 83 -23.50 0.78 -1.73
N GLN A 84 -23.01 1.98 -2.08
CA GLN A 84 -23.61 2.84 -3.10
C GLN A 84 -23.67 2.15 -4.46
N LEU A 85 -22.58 1.51 -4.88
CA LEU A 85 -22.55 0.71 -6.12
C LEU A 85 -23.50 -0.48 -6.04
N GLY A 86 -23.57 -1.17 -4.89
CA GLY A 86 -24.49 -2.28 -4.68
C GLY A 86 -25.95 -1.85 -4.86
N SER A 87 -26.35 -0.76 -4.22
CA SER A 87 -27.69 -0.19 -4.34
C SER A 87 -28.00 0.30 -5.75
N ALA A 88 -27.07 0.99 -6.42
CA ALA A 88 -27.28 1.50 -7.78
C ALA A 88 -27.46 0.37 -8.80
N ILE A 89 -26.70 -0.72 -8.68
CA ILE A 89 -26.86 -1.91 -9.52
C ILE A 89 -28.25 -2.53 -9.33
N GLU A 90 -28.71 -2.63 -8.08
CA GLU A 90 -30.02 -3.20 -7.77
C GLU A 90 -31.17 -2.31 -8.28
N GLN A 91 -31.03 -0.99 -8.16
CA GLN A 91 -31.98 -0.02 -8.71
C GLN A 91 -32.05 -0.10 -10.24
N TYR A 92 -30.91 -0.24 -10.93
CA TYR A 92 -30.88 -0.46 -12.37
C TYR A 92 -31.64 -1.73 -12.75
N ARG A 93 -31.36 -2.84 -12.05
CA ARG A 93 -32.03 -4.13 -12.26
C ARG A 93 -33.55 -4.01 -12.11
N LEU A 94 -34.02 -3.36 -11.05
CA LEU A 94 -35.45 -3.18 -10.77
C LEU A 94 -36.13 -2.24 -11.77
N SER A 95 -35.51 -1.12 -12.12
CA SER A 95 -36.09 -0.13 -13.05
C SER A 95 -36.24 -0.67 -14.48
N LYS A 96 -35.35 -1.57 -14.89
CA LYS A 96 -35.37 -2.24 -16.19
C LYS A 96 -36.06 -3.61 -16.15
N SER A 97 -36.59 -4.02 -14.99
CA SER A 97 -37.23 -5.33 -14.78
C SER A 97 -36.37 -6.52 -15.22
N LEU A 98 -35.06 -6.47 -14.95
CA LEU A 98 -34.11 -7.51 -15.35
C LEU A 98 -34.05 -8.65 -14.32
N SER A 99 -33.92 -9.88 -14.81
CA SER A 99 -33.56 -11.04 -13.98
C SER A 99 -32.09 -10.97 -13.53
N GLU A 100 -31.70 -11.79 -12.55
CA GLU A 100 -30.29 -11.89 -12.14
C GLU A 100 -29.37 -12.34 -13.29
N ASP A 101 -29.82 -13.27 -14.12
CA ASP A 101 -29.07 -13.75 -15.29
C ASP A 101 -28.93 -12.66 -16.37
N GLN A 102 -30.00 -11.90 -16.62
CA GLN A 102 -29.93 -10.76 -17.55
C GLN A 102 -28.99 -9.68 -17.03
N MET A 103 -29.02 -9.40 -15.73
CA MET A 103 -28.10 -8.48 -15.08
C MET A 103 -26.65 -8.95 -15.19
N TYR A 104 -26.42 -10.26 -15.07
CA TYR A 104 -25.10 -10.86 -15.26
C TYR A 104 -24.59 -10.64 -16.70
N GLU A 105 -25.41 -10.89 -17.71
CA GLU A 105 -25.05 -10.68 -19.12
C GLU A 105 -24.80 -9.19 -19.43
N VAL A 106 -25.46 -8.24 -18.74
CA VAL A 106 -25.16 -6.80 -18.84
C VAL A 106 -23.76 -6.48 -18.30
N ILE A 107 -23.35 -7.09 -17.17
CA ILE A 107 -22.01 -6.87 -16.58
C ILE A 107 -20.92 -7.60 -17.37
N PHE A 108 -21.23 -8.80 -17.88
CA PHE A 108 -20.33 -9.71 -18.57
C PHE A 108 -20.86 -10.05 -19.99
N PRO A 109 -20.94 -9.05 -20.89
CA PRO A 109 -21.43 -9.31 -22.24
C PRO A 109 -20.47 -10.25 -22.96
N LYS A 110 -21.04 -11.17 -23.75
CA LYS A 110 -20.27 -12.10 -24.60
C LYS A 110 -19.54 -11.38 -25.73
N ASP A 111 -20.12 -10.29 -26.23
CA ASP A 111 -19.54 -9.46 -27.29
C ASP A 111 -19.13 -8.07 -26.78
N GLU A 112 -17.93 -7.62 -27.15
CA GLU A 112 -17.40 -6.28 -26.83
C GLU A 112 -18.30 -5.13 -27.34
N LYS A 113 -19.14 -5.38 -28.35
CA LYS A 113 -20.10 -4.42 -28.92
C LYS A 113 -21.36 -4.23 -28.06
N GLY A 114 -21.58 -5.10 -27.05
CA GLY A 114 -22.70 -5.04 -26.12
C GLY A 114 -22.43 -4.23 -24.85
N LYS A 115 -21.40 -3.37 -24.83
CA LYS A 115 -21.10 -2.50 -23.69
C LYS A 115 -22.24 -1.49 -23.52
N ASP A 116 -23.18 -1.80 -22.64
CA ASP A 116 -24.24 -0.89 -22.23
C ASP A 116 -23.61 0.33 -21.54
N THR A 117 -23.40 1.38 -22.32
CA THR A 117 -22.77 2.62 -21.86
C THR A 117 -23.70 3.36 -20.90
N ALA A 118 -25.02 3.15 -21.00
CA ALA A 118 -25.99 3.74 -20.10
C ALA A 118 -25.88 3.11 -18.71
N PHE A 119 -25.85 1.77 -18.62
CA PHE A 119 -25.65 1.06 -17.36
C PHE A 119 -24.42 1.55 -16.60
N TRP A 120 -23.25 1.57 -17.26
CA TRP A 120 -22.00 1.97 -16.61
C TRP A 120 -22.00 3.44 -16.20
N SER A 121 -22.63 4.33 -16.98
CA SER A 121 -22.76 5.74 -16.63
C SER A 121 -23.67 5.96 -15.41
N GLU A 122 -24.79 5.25 -15.36
CA GLU A 122 -25.79 5.36 -14.29
C GLU A 122 -25.22 4.90 -12.94
N ILE A 123 -24.61 3.70 -12.88
CA ILE A 123 -24.04 3.23 -11.61
C ILE A 123 -22.83 4.05 -11.17
N THR A 124 -22.09 4.65 -12.12
CA THR A 124 -20.96 5.52 -11.78
C THR A 124 -21.44 6.85 -11.20
N ALA A 125 -22.62 7.35 -11.61
CA ALA A 125 -23.21 8.55 -11.03
C ALA A 125 -23.50 8.41 -9.52
N ALA A 126 -23.73 7.18 -9.03
CA ALA A 126 -23.87 6.91 -7.59
C ALA A 126 -22.56 7.05 -6.79
N VAL A 127 -21.40 7.08 -7.48
CA VAL A 127 -20.07 7.28 -6.90
C VAL A 127 -19.33 8.42 -7.63
N PRO A 128 -19.78 9.67 -7.48
CA PRO A 128 -19.44 10.80 -8.38
C PRO A 128 -17.94 11.17 -8.42
N GLN A 129 -17.14 10.69 -7.46
CA GLN A 129 -15.70 10.92 -7.40
C GLN A 129 -14.87 9.79 -8.04
N ARG A 130 -15.50 8.73 -8.55
CA ARG A 130 -14.82 7.61 -9.20
C ARG A 130 -15.01 7.68 -10.71
N PRO A 131 -13.94 7.57 -11.51
CA PRO A 131 -14.08 7.48 -12.96
C PRO A 131 -14.73 6.15 -13.36
N ILE A 132 -15.53 6.17 -14.43
CA ILE A 132 -16.25 5.02 -14.99
C ILE A 132 -15.35 3.80 -15.21
N ILE A 133 -14.10 4.02 -15.67
CA ILE A 133 -13.14 2.94 -15.88
C ILE A 133 -12.77 2.21 -14.56
N ALA A 134 -12.72 2.94 -13.44
CA ALA A 134 -12.44 2.35 -12.13
C ALA A 134 -13.65 1.55 -11.62
N VAL A 135 -14.86 2.09 -11.80
CA VAL A 135 -16.12 1.41 -11.45
C VAL A 135 -16.29 0.14 -12.28
N TYR A 136 -16.10 0.22 -13.60
CA TYR A 136 -16.13 -0.92 -14.52
C TYR A 136 -15.23 -2.07 -14.05
N HIS A 137 -13.95 -1.78 -13.80
CA HIS A 137 -13.00 -2.81 -13.36
C HIS A 137 -13.29 -3.30 -11.94
N HIS A 138 -13.80 -2.45 -11.04
CA HIS A 138 -14.18 -2.85 -9.70
C HIS A 138 -15.37 -3.81 -9.73
N VAL A 139 -16.48 -3.44 -10.37
CA VAL A 139 -17.71 -4.24 -10.45
C VAL A 139 -17.46 -5.57 -11.15
N ARG A 140 -16.77 -5.58 -12.30
CA ARG A 140 -16.43 -6.84 -12.99
C ARG A 140 -15.54 -7.76 -12.17
N ARG A 141 -14.71 -7.22 -11.26
CA ARG A 141 -13.90 -8.03 -10.34
C ARG A 141 -14.73 -8.51 -9.15
N SER A 142 -15.58 -7.65 -8.58
CA SER A 142 -16.31 -7.91 -7.35
C SER A 142 -17.55 -8.80 -7.55
N ARG A 143 -18.10 -8.85 -8.77
CA ARG A 143 -19.24 -9.67 -9.19
C ARG A 143 -18.85 -10.86 -10.08
N HIS A 144 -17.57 -11.11 -10.28
CA HIS A 144 -17.12 -12.25 -11.09
C HIS A 144 -17.50 -13.59 -10.42
N PRO A 145 -18.02 -14.60 -11.15
CA PRO A 145 -18.45 -15.86 -10.54
C PRO A 145 -17.36 -16.53 -9.71
N VAL A 146 -16.15 -16.60 -10.25
CA VAL A 146 -14.97 -17.19 -9.58
C VAL A 146 -14.23 -16.24 -8.62
N LYS A 147 -14.89 -15.23 -8.03
CA LYS A 147 -14.23 -14.29 -7.10
C LYS A 147 -13.69 -14.97 -5.84
N GLN A 148 -14.39 -15.96 -5.28
CA GLN A 148 -14.13 -16.52 -3.95
C GLN A 148 -13.25 -17.79 -3.93
N GLN A 149 -12.28 -17.91 -4.84
CA GLN A 149 -11.45 -19.13 -4.92
C GLN A 149 -10.35 -19.26 -3.86
N GLY A 150 -10.28 -18.33 -2.90
CA GLY A 150 -9.33 -18.41 -1.80
C GLY A 150 -7.86 -18.48 -2.23
N LYS A 151 -7.03 -19.08 -1.37
CA LYS A 151 -5.57 -19.20 -1.57
C LYS A 151 -5.27 -20.24 -2.66
N TRP A 152 -4.22 -19.98 -3.42
CA TRP A 152 -3.70 -20.94 -4.41
C TRP A 152 -3.13 -22.18 -3.73
N THR A 153 -3.57 -23.34 -4.20
CA THR A 153 -3.09 -24.65 -3.77
C THR A 153 -1.90 -25.11 -4.64
N PRO A 154 -1.05 -26.02 -4.14
CA PRO A 154 0.02 -26.60 -4.94
C PRO A 154 -0.49 -27.34 -6.19
N ALA A 155 -1.68 -27.94 -6.13
CA ALA A 155 -2.32 -28.59 -7.27
C ALA A 155 -2.68 -27.57 -8.36
N GLU A 156 -3.28 -26.44 -7.99
CA GLU A 156 -3.57 -25.35 -8.94
C GLU A 156 -2.29 -24.73 -9.52
N ASP A 157 -1.21 -24.62 -8.73
CA ASP A 157 0.09 -24.16 -9.24
C ASP A 157 0.65 -25.13 -10.31
N LEU A 158 0.45 -26.44 -10.13
CA LEU A 158 0.87 -27.45 -11.10
C LEU A 158 0.06 -27.34 -12.40
N ILE A 159 -1.27 -27.25 -12.28
CA ILE A 159 -2.17 -27.06 -13.43
C ILE A 159 -1.81 -25.76 -14.16
N LEU A 160 -1.58 -24.66 -13.44
CA LEU A 160 -1.18 -23.38 -14.02
C LEU A 160 0.17 -23.48 -14.75
N ARG A 161 1.14 -24.22 -14.20
CA ARG A 161 2.43 -24.45 -14.86
C ARG A 161 2.26 -25.25 -16.15
N GLN A 162 1.43 -26.28 -16.15
CA GLN A 162 1.13 -27.11 -17.33
C GLN A 162 0.36 -26.33 -18.39
N ALA A 163 -0.70 -25.61 -18.01
CA ALA A 163 -1.50 -24.79 -18.91
C ALA A 163 -0.66 -23.71 -19.61
N VAL A 164 0.27 -23.07 -18.89
CA VAL A 164 1.20 -22.10 -19.48
C VAL A 164 2.22 -22.78 -20.40
N ALA A 165 2.65 -24.01 -20.11
CA ALA A 165 3.50 -24.78 -21.03
C ALA A 165 2.78 -25.14 -22.33
N ASN A 166 1.47 -25.47 -22.24
CA ASN A 166 0.66 -25.88 -23.40
C ASN A 166 0.21 -24.68 -24.27
N HIS A 167 -0.14 -23.56 -23.65
CA HIS A 167 -0.77 -22.43 -24.34
C HIS A 167 0.06 -21.14 -24.35
N GLY A 168 1.25 -21.16 -23.75
CA GLY A 168 2.05 -19.96 -23.52
C GLY A 168 1.34 -18.99 -22.57
N GLN A 169 1.60 -17.69 -22.74
CA GLN A 169 0.98 -16.63 -21.93
C GLN A 169 -0.42 -16.21 -22.44
N SER A 170 -1.14 -17.14 -23.07
CA SER A 170 -2.52 -16.94 -23.53
C SER A 170 -3.48 -17.07 -22.35
N TRP A 171 -3.56 -16.03 -21.50
CA TRP A 171 -4.26 -16.10 -20.21
C TRP A 171 -5.75 -16.44 -20.31
N GLU A 172 -6.40 -16.16 -21.44
CA GLU A 172 -7.78 -16.56 -21.72
C GLU A 172 -7.93 -18.06 -21.91
N LYS A 173 -6.93 -18.75 -22.47
CA LYS A 173 -6.93 -20.22 -22.60
C LYS A 173 -6.51 -20.87 -21.29
N VAL A 174 -5.44 -20.34 -20.68
CA VAL A 174 -4.91 -20.83 -19.40
C VAL A 174 -5.96 -20.76 -18.29
N CYS A 175 -6.81 -19.72 -18.27
CA CYS A 175 -7.81 -19.58 -17.23
C CYS A 175 -8.93 -20.62 -17.30
N LEU A 176 -9.25 -21.12 -18.50
CA LEU A 176 -10.24 -22.17 -18.70
C LEU A 176 -9.77 -23.51 -18.10
N GLU A 177 -8.49 -23.84 -18.25
CA GLU A 177 -7.92 -25.07 -17.67
C GLU A 177 -7.73 -24.98 -16.15
N VAL A 178 -7.26 -23.83 -15.67
CA VAL A 178 -6.97 -23.61 -14.24
C VAL A 178 -8.25 -23.37 -13.43
N GLY A 179 -9.35 -23.03 -14.10
CA GLY A 179 -10.62 -22.69 -13.48
C GLY A 179 -10.62 -21.37 -12.71
N ARG A 180 -9.55 -20.56 -12.79
CA ARG A 180 -9.42 -19.24 -12.14
C ARG A 180 -9.55 -18.10 -13.14
N ARG A 181 -9.57 -16.83 -12.70
CA ARG A 181 -9.56 -15.68 -13.64
C ARG A 181 -8.20 -15.56 -14.34
N GLY A 182 -8.19 -15.21 -15.63
CA GLY A 182 -6.93 -15.04 -16.39
C GLY A 182 -5.96 -14.04 -15.77
N MET A 183 -6.47 -12.95 -15.16
CA MET A 183 -5.65 -12.00 -14.41
C MET A 183 -4.99 -12.63 -13.19
N ASP A 184 -5.71 -13.49 -12.45
CA ASP A 184 -5.17 -14.18 -11.28
C ASP A 184 -4.12 -15.20 -11.69
N CYS A 185 -4.35 -15.97 -12.78
CA CYS A 185 -3.38 -16.88 -13.37
C CYS A 185 -2.09 -16.16 -13.78
N ARG A 186 -2.23 -15.03 -14.48
CA ARG A 186 -1.09 -14.18 -14.89
C ARG A 186 -0.27 -13.72 -13.70
N ASP A 187 -0.93 -13.18 -12.68
CA ASP A 187 -0.27 -12.65 -11.50
C ASP A 187 0.38 -13.75 -10.67
N ARG A 188 -0.28 -14.90 -10.51
CA ARG A 188 0.27 -16.06 -9.83
C ARG A 188 1.51 -16.57 -10.55
N TYR A 189 1.42 -16.78 -11.86
CA TYR A 189 2.53 -17.29 -12.65
C TYR A 189 3.73 -16.35 -12.58
N ARG A 190 3.53 -15.06 -12.88
CA ARG A 190 4.60 -14.05 -12.89
C ARG A 190 5.25 -13.85 -11.53
N ASN A 191 4.47 -13.83 -10.44
CA ASN A 191 4.99 -13.44 -9.12
C ASN A 191 5.51 -14.63 -8.31
N HIS A 192 4.96 -15.84 -8.51
CA HIS A 192 5.22 -16.98 -7.63
C HIS A 192 5.82 -18.18 -8.36
N ILE A 193 5.38 -18.50 -9.57
CA ILE A 193 5.78 -19.73 -10.28
C ILE A 193 7.03 -19.50 -11.14
N GLN A 194 7.06 -18.42 -11.92
CA GLN A 194 8.18 -18.09 -12.78
C GLN A 194 9.45 -17.91 -11.94
N ASN A 195 10.52 -18.61 -12.32
CA ASN A 195 11.82 -18.61 -11.63
C ASN A 195 11.76 -18.98 -10.14
N ARG A 196 10.76 -19.77 -9.72
CA ARG A 196 10.61 -20.18 -8.31
C ARG A 196 11.85 -20.88 -7.78
N GLU A 197 12.48 -21.72 -8.59
CA GLU A 197 13.66 -22.51 -8.23
C GLU A 197 14.92 -21.65 -8.06
N LEU A 198 14.99 -20.50 -8.74
CA LEU A 198 16.11 -19.56 -8.66
C LEU A 198 15.94 -18.53 -7.53
N ARG A 199 14.74 -18.43 -6.94
CA ARG A 199 14.39 -17.32 -6.06
C ARG A 199 14.98 -17.51 -4.66
N VAL A 200 15.75 -16.51 -4.23
CA VAL A 200 16.33 -16.43 -2.89
C VAL A 200 15.39 -15.67 -1.96
N ASN A 201 15.08 -16.29 -0.81
CA ASN A 201 14.34 -15.69 0.28
C ASN A 201 15.29 -15.39 1.45
N GLY A 202 15.02 -14.33 2.19
CA GLY A 202 15.83 -13.95 3.36
C GLY A 202 16.67 -12.70 3.15
N GLN A 203 17.71 -12.56 3.97
CA GLN A 203 18.56 -11.37 4.07
C GLN A 203 19.24 -11.07 2.72
N TRP A 204 19.43 -9.78 2.44
CA TRP A 204 20.19 -9.33 1.28
C TRP A 204 21.67 -9.28 1.63
N SER A 205 22.50 -9.84 0.76
CA SER A 205 23.95 -9.67 0.88
C SER A 205 24.35 -8.27 0.41
N LYS A 206 25.57 -7.83 0.76
CA LYS A 206 26.07 -6.51 0.29
C LYS A 206 26.24 -6.50 -1.22
N GLU A 207 26.68 -7.61 -1.79
CA GLU A 207 26.87 -7.80 -3.22
C GLU A 207 25.52 -7.69 -3.96
N GLU A 208 24.46 -8.30 -3.42
CA GLU A 208 23.11 -8.15 -3.99
C GLU A 208 22.57 -6.71 -3.90
N GLU A 209 22.90 -5.98 -2.82
CA GLU A 209 22.53 -4.57 -2.64
C GLU A 209 23.26 -3.67 -3.65
N GLU A 210 24.56 -3.91 -3.86
CA GLU A 210 25.39 -3.20 -4.84
C GLU A 210 24.93 -3.48 -6.27
N GLU A 211 24.63 -4.74 -6.60
CA GLU A 211 24.12 -5.13 -7.91
C GLU A 211 22.76 -4.48 -8.20
N LEU A 212 21.83 -4.51 -7.23
CA LEU A 212 20.55 -3.83 -7.35
C LEU A 212 20.73 -2.32 -7.56
N THR A 213 21.65 -1.70 -6.81
CA THR A 213 21.94 -0.26 -6.92
C THR A 213 22.47 0.08 -8.30
N LYS A 214 23.42 -0.70 -8.82
CA LYS A 214 23.98 -0.53 -10.15
C LYS A 214 22.92 -0.65 -11.24
N ILE A 215 22.05 -1.67 -11.16
CA ILE A 215 20.98 -1.89 -12.15
C ILE A 215 19.97 -0.74 -12.15
N VAL A 216 19.53 -0.29 -10.97
CA VAL A 216 18.55 0.80 -10.89
C VAL A 216 19.17 2.10 -11.40
N THR A 217 20.39 2.43 -10.97
CA THR A 217 21.12 3.63 -11.41
C THR A 217 21.33 3.64 -12.93
N ASP A 218 21.69 2.50 -13.53
CA ASP A 218 21.80 2.35 -14.98
C ASP A 218 20.49 2.63 -15.71
N LEU A 219 19.37 2.14 -15.17
CA LEU A 219 18.05 2.32 -15.77
C LEU A 219 17.50 3.75 -15.63
N THR A 220 17.82 4.43 -14.53
CA THR A 220 17.31 5.79 -14.25
C THR A 220 18.14 6.85 -14.96
N LEU A 221 19.48 6.75 -14.93
CA LEU A 221 20.38 7.73 -15.56
C LEU A 221 20.29 7.69 -17.08
N LYS A 222 20.22 6.50 -17.69
CA LYS A 222 20.17 6.36 -19.16
C LYS A 222 18.83 6.78 -19.77
N GLN A 223 17.76 6.86 -18.97
CA GLN A 223 16.41 7.14 -19.47
C GLN A 223 15.83 8.48 -18.99
N GLY A 224 16.58 9.26 -18.21
CA GLY A 224 16.11 10.54 -17.65
C GLY A 224 14.88 10.38 -16.75
N ARG A 225 14.76 9.22 -16.08
CA ARG A 225 13.57 8.80 -15.35
C ARG A 225 13.75 8.94 -13.86
N ASP A 226 12.68 9.31 -13.17
CA ASP A 226 12.66 9.41 -11.71
C ASP A 226 12.82 8.01 -11.08
N ALA A 227 13.87 7.85 -10.27
CA ALA A 227 14.17 6.61 -9.55
C ALA A 227 13.06 6.20 -8.57
N ASP A 228 12.21 7.14 -8.17
CA ASP A 228 11.11 6.90 -7.25
C ASP A 228 9.82 6.43 -7.95
N ASN A 229 9.61 6.81 -9.21
CA ASN A 229 8.31 6.65 -9.89
C ASN A 229 8.33 5.81 -11.16
N ASP A 230 9.46 5.72 -11.88
CA ASP A 230 9.49 5.21 -13.26
C ASP A 230 10.35 3.95 -13.47
N VAL A 231 10.75 3.28 -12.38
CA VAL A 231 11.55 2.05 -12.46
C VAL A 231 10.67 0.84 -12.79
N PHE A 232 10.92 0.22 -13.94
CA PHE A 232 10.28 -1.04 -14.34
C PHE A 232 10.89 -2.24 -13.60
N TRP A 233 10.37 -2.52 -12.40
CA TRP A 233 10.86 -3.59 -11.51
C TRP A 233 10.87 -5.01 -12.11
N GLY A 234 10.07 -5.26 -13.15
CA GLY A 234 10.14 -6.52 -13.90
C GLY A 234 11.49 -6.69 -14.60
N VAL A 235 11.98 -5.63 -15.26
CA VAL A 235 13.29 -5.61 -15.92
C VAL A 235 14.41 -5.69 -14.90
N VAL A 236 14.28 -4.99 -13.76
CA VAL A 236 15.26 -5.06 -12.67
C VAL A 236 15.41 -6.49 -12.15
N SER A 237 14.30 -7.19 -11.89
CA SER A 237 14.30 -8.58 -11.44
C SER A 237 14.94 -9.52 -12.46
N GLN A 238 14.70 -9.30 -13.77
CA GLN A 238 15.34 -10.06 -14.84
C GLN A 238 16.85 -9.81 -14.91
N ARG A 239 17.30 -8.56 -14.77
CA ARG A 239 18.74 -8.21 -14.73
C ARG A 239 19.44 -8.75 -13.48
N MET A 240 18.72 -8.92 -12.37
CA MET A 240 19.17 -9.67 -11.18
C MET A 240 19.10 -11.20 -11.38
N CYS A 241 19.04 -11.68 -12.64
CA CYS A 241 18.92 -13.08 -13.03
C CYS A 241 17.75 -13.85 -12.38
N GLY A 242 16.68 -13.15 -12.00
CA GLY A 242 15.51 -13.77 -11.36
C GLY A 242 15.71 -14.22 -9.90
N LYS A 243 16.89 -13.99 -9.31
CA LYS A 243 17.21 -14.35 -7.90
C LYS A 243 16.29 -13.65 -6.91
N ARG A 244 15.94 -12.41 -7.18
CA ARG A 244 15.00 -11.59 -6.39
C ARG A 244 13.81 -11.21 -7.27
N SER A 245 12.60 -11.37 -6.74
CA SER A 245 11.36 -10.96 -7.42
C SER A 245 11.28 -9.45 -7.57
N ARG A 246 10.54 -8.97 -8.56
CA ARG A 246 10.25 -7.53 -8.77
C ARG A 246 9.79 -6.81 -7.49
N GLN A 247 8.99 -7.48 -6.66
CA GLN A 247 8.48 -6.93 -5.42
C GLN A 247 9.58 -6.84 -4.35
N GLN A 248 10.42 -7.87 -4.23
CA GLN A 248 11.59 -7.83 -3.34
C GLN A 248 12.55 -6.70 -3.75
N CYS A 249 12.88 -6.59 -5.04
CA CYS A 249 13.74 -5.52 -5.56
C CYS A 249 13.16 -4.13 -5.28
N ARG A 250 11.87 -3.94 -5.58
CA ARG A 250 11.17 -2.66 -5.33
C ARG A 250 11.24 -2.27 -3.86
N ILE A 251 10.80 -3.16 -2.97
CA ILE A 251 10.77 -2.90 -1.52
C ILE A 251 12.18 -2.61 -1.02
N LYS A 252 13.16 -3.42 -1.42
CA LYS A 252 14.55 -3.22 -0.99
C LYS A 252 15.10 -1.87 -1.40
N TRP A 253 14.83 -1.46 -2.64
CA TRP A 253 15.24 -0.16 -3.14
C TRP A 253 14.53 0.97 -2.40
N THR A 254 13.19 0.98 -2.43
CA THR A 254 12.40 2.11 -1.91
C THR A 254 12.55 2.30 -0.41
N ASP A 255 12.71 1.21 0.35
CA ASP A 255 12.68 1.27 1.81
C ASP A 255 14.06 1.36 2.45
N CYS A 256 15.11 0.90 1.75
CA CYS A 256 16.44 0.78 2.34
C CYS A 256 17.51 1.50 1.52
N LEU A 257 17.66 1.15 0.24
CA LEU A 257 18.79 1.63 -0.56
C LEU A 257 18.61 3.10 -0.95
N ASN A 258 17.43 3.50 -1.42
CA ASN A 258 17.16 4.87 -1.83
C ASN A 258 17.23 5.90 -0.68
N PRO A 259 16.67 5.64 0.52
CA PRO A 259 16.91 6.51 1.66
C PRO A 259 18.39 6.56 2.06
N SER A 260 19.12 5.44 1.95
CA SER A 260 20.55 5.39 2.25
C SER A 260 21.38 6.19 1.25
N THR A 261 21.04 6.17 -0.04
CA THR A 261 21.73 6.99 -1.05
C THR A 261 21.42 8.47 -0.86
N LYS A 262 20.18 8.83 -0.52
CA LYS A 262 19.77 10.20 -0.21
C LYS A 262 20.41 10.74 1.08
N ASN A 263 20.73 9.87 2.04
CA ASN A 263 21.25 10.24 3.36
C ASN A 263 22.74 9.87 3.54
N ALA A 264 23.56 10.07 2.49
CA ALA A 264 25.02 9.88 2.52
C ALA A 264 25.49 8.53 3.11
N GLY A 265 24.75 7.45 2.84
CA GLY A 265 25.06 6.10 3.30
C GLY A 265 24.50 5.74 4.69
N GLN A 266 23.87 6.68 5.41
CA GLN A 266 23.27 6.38 6.72
C GLN A 266 21.81 5.93 6.59
N LYS A 267 21.50 4.78 7.20
CA LYS A 267 20.12 4.27 7.28
C LYS A 267 19.33 5.14 8.27
N PRO A 268 18.32 5.91 7.82
CA PRO A 268 17.54 6.73 8.72
C PRO A 268 16.78 5.85 9.73
N ARG A 269 16.74 6.27 10.99
CA ARG A 269 16.04 5.55 12.06
C ARG A 269 14.74 6.27 12.40
N TRP A 270 13.63 5.53 12.36
CA TRP A 270 12.32 6.04 12.73
C TRP A 270 12.31 6.55 14.18
N GLY A 271 12.03 7.83 14.35
CA GLY A 271 12.01 8.52 15.64
C GLY A 271 10.62 8.89 16.12
N ASN A 272 10.58 9.52 17.30
CA ASN A 272 9.35 10.10 17.84
C ASN A 272 8.84 11.26 16.96
N GLN A 273 9.77 12.04 16.40
CA GLN A 273 9.48 13.12 15.46
C GLN A 273 8.74 12.61 14.22
N ASP A 274 9.22 11.54 13.61
CA ASP A 274 8.56 10.93 12.44
C ASP A 274 7.16 10.42 12.77
N SER A 275 6.99 9.90 13.99
CA SER A 275 5.68 9.44 14.47
C SER A 275 4.71 10.61 14.64
N TYR A 276 5.20 11.74 15.17
CA TYR A 276 4.44 12.97 15.33
C TYR A 276 4.01 13.53 13.96
N ILE A 277 4.98 13.74 13.06
CA ILE A 277 4.72 14.24 11.70
C ILE A 277 3.70 13.36 10.97
N LEU A 278 3.86 12.03 11.02
CA LEU A 278 2.93 11.13 10.35
C LEU A 278 1.49 11.27 10.85
N VAL A 279 1.29 11.32 12.18
CA VAL A 279 -0.05 11.43 12.78
C VAL A 279 -0.69 12.76 12.40
N HIS A 280 0.02 13.88 12.54
CA HIS A 280 -0.52 15.21 12.23
C HIS A 280 -0.74 15.43 10.72
N LYS A 281 0.10 14.83 9.85
CA LYS A 281 -0.16 14.81 8.40
C LYS A 281 -1.46 14.09 8.07
N LEU A 282 -1.66 12.91 8.63
CA LEU A 282 -2.88 12.14 8.37
C LEU A 282 -4.12 12.82 8.96
N ASP A 283 -3.98 13.57 10.06
CA ASP A 283 -5.08 14.30 10.70
C ASP A 283 -5.52 15.48 9.84
N SER A 284 -4.55 16.19 9.25
CA SER A 284 -4.83 17.28 8.32
C SER A 284 -5.59 16.86 7.06
N LEU A 285 -5.58 15.56 6.71
CA LEU A 285 -6.32 15.01 5.58
C LEU A 285 -7.78 14.69 5.89
N GLN A 286 -8.22 14.78 7.15
CA GLN A 286 -9.61 14.55 7.57
C GLN A 286 -10.26 13.30 6.94
N ILE A 287 -9.46 12.25 6.74
CA ILE A 287 -9.88 11.03 6.06
C ILE A 287 -10.68 10.15 7.03
N PHE A 288 -11.76 9.54 6.53
CA PHE A 288 -12.61 8.65 7.35
C PHE A 288 -12.17 7.18 7.32
N ASP A 289 -11.47 6.76 6.26
CA ASP A 289 -11.04 5.37 6.09
C ASP A 289 -9.61 5.23 5.53
N ASP A 290 -8.86 4.23 6.03
CA ASP A 290 -7.46 3.96 5.63
C ASP A 290 -7.30 3.70 4.13
N SER A 291 -8.36 3.28 3.43
CA SER A 291 -8.35 3.03 1.99
C SER A 291 -8.23 4.31 1.16
N GLU A 292 -8.58 5.47 1.73
CA GLU A 292 -8.57 6.77 1.05
C GLU A 292 -7.20 7.45 1.10
N ILE A 293 -6.28 6.96 1.94
CA ILE A 293 -4.94 7.54 2.10
C ILE A 293 -4.09 7.25 0.85
N ASP A 294 -3.78 8.29 0.07
CA ASP A 294 -2.74 8.22 -0.95
C ASP A 294 -1.36 8.40 -0.32
N TRP A 295 -0.73 7.28 0.05
CA TRP A 295 0.58 7.27 0.70
C TRP A 295 1.70 7.94 -0.13
N LYS A 296 1.49 8.19 -1.43
CA LYS A 296 2.46 8.89 -2.28
C LYS A 296 2.47 10.41 -2.07
N THR A 297 1.39 10.98 -1.55
CA THR A 297 1.28 12.43 -1.33
C THR A 297 1.77 12.86 0.05
N ILE A 298 2.01 11.88 0.95
CA ILE A 298 2.41 12.14 2.33
C ILE A 298 3.84 12.67 2.47
N PRO A 299 4.87 12.11 1.79
CA PRO A 299 6.23 12.65 1.84
C PRO A 299 6.30 14.07 1.26
N ASP A 300 7.08 14.95 1.89
CA ASP A 300 7.38 16.30 1.43
C ASP A 300 8.90 16.50 1.33
N PRO A 301 9.41 17.54 0.64
CA PRO A 301 10.86 17.70 0.40
C PRO A 301 11.73 17.63 1.67
N GLN A 302 11.22 18.09 2.81
CA GLN A 302 11.92 18.12 4.10
C GLN A 302 11.78 16.79 4.89
N TRP A 303 10.84 15.92 4.52
CA TRP A 303 10.56 14.65 5.20
C TRP A 303 10.48 13.45 4.23
N ASN A 304 11.11 13.55 3.05
CA ASN A 304 11.10 12.53 1.99
C ASN A 304 12.12 11.39 2.20
N LEU A 305 12.32 10.97 3.46
CA LEU A 305 13.20 9.85 3.81
C LEU A 305 12.46 8.51 3.89
N TRP A 306 11.13 8.55 3.97
CA TRP A 306 10.29 7.39 4.22
C TRP A 306 9.45 7.06 2.99
N SER A 307 9.59 5.83 2.49
CA SER A 307 8.77 5.36 1.38
C SER A 307 7.29 5.31 1.77
N PRO A 308 6.36 5.46 0.80
CA PRO A 308 4.92 5.25 1.03
C PRO A 308 4.60 3.92 1.74
N HIS A 309 5.38 2.88 1.46
CA HIS A 309 5.23 1.57 2.07
C HIS A 309 5.66 1.54 3.55
N ILE A 310 6.75 2.24 3.91
CA ILE A 310 7.16 2.40 5.31
C ILE A 310 6.10 3.18 6.09
N LEU A 311 5.63 4.30 5.53
CA LEU A 311 4.62 5.15 6.16
C LEU A 311 3.34 4.36 6.46
N GLN A 312 2.84 3.60 5.48
CA GLN A 312 1.68 2.73 5.65
C GLN A 312 1.88 1.70 6.76
N ARG A 313 3.05 1.03 6.80
CA ARG A 313 3.35 0.03 7.85
C ARG A 313 3.45 0.66 9.24
N ARG A 314 4.06 1.84 9.35
CA ARG A 314 4.20 2.57 10.61
C ARG A 314 2.84 3.01 11.14
N TRP A 315 1.98 3.54 10.27
CA TRP A 315 0.60 3.86 10.60
C TRP A 315 -0.15 2.64 11.14
N LEU A 316 -0.16 1.52 10.40
CA LEU A 316 -0.85 0.29 10.83
C LEU A 316 -0.30 -0.25 12.16
N THR A 317 1.00 -0.12 12.40
CA THR A 317 1.63 -0.52 13.67
C THR A 317 1.15 0.36 14.83
N MET A 318 1.08 1.68 14.62
CA MET A 318 0.56 2.62 15.62
C MET A 318 -0.92 2.37 15.91
N LYS A 319 -1.73 2.15 14.86
CA LYS A 319 -3.16 1.82 14.96
C LYS A 319 -3.42 0.58 15.80
N ARG A 320 -2.69 -0.51 15.54
CA ARG A 320 -2.79 -1.76 16.33
C ARG A 320 -2.36 -1.61 17.80
N GLY A 321 -1.53 -0.61 18.09
CA GLY A 321 -1.13 -0.27 19.46
C GLY A 321 -2.22 0.44 20.27
N VAL A 322 -3.33 0.82 19.64
CA VAL A 322 -4.51 1.38 20.31
C VAL A 322 -5.43 0.22 20.74
N LYS A 323 -5.71 0.13 22.05
CA LYS A 323 -6.63 -0.88 22.59
C LYS A 323 -8.02 -0.65 22.02
N GLY A 324 -8.67 -1.70 21.55
CA GLY A 324 -10.02 -1.61 20.99
C GLY A 324 -10.11 -0.99 19.59
N HIS A 325 -8.98 -0.78 18.89
CA HIS A 325 -8.96 -0.15 17.56
C HIS A 325 -9.84 -0.86 16.51
N GLU A 326 -10.18 -2.13 16.72
CA GLU A 326 -11.01 -2.94 15.83
C GLU A 326 -12.51 -2.57 15.92
N PHE A 327 -12.93 -1.97 17.03
CA PHE A 327 -14.33 -1.62 17.32
C PHE A 327 -14.57 -0.10 17.36
N MET A 328 -13.51 0.70 17.20
CA MET A 328 -13.60 2.16 17.16
C MET A 328 -14.16 2.60 15.82
N THR A 329 -15.23 3.41 15.86
CA THR A 329 -16.00 3.78 14.67
C THR A 329 -15.35 4.86 13.81
N HIS A 330 -14.28 5.51 14.26
CA HIS A 330 -13.67 6.55 13.44
C HIS A 330 -12.15 6.54 13.52
N GLN A 331 -11.52 6.72 12.34
CA GLN A 331 -10.18 7.27 12.21
C GLN A 331 -10.00 8.43 13.22
N ALA A 332 -11.02 9.28 13.41
CA ALA A 332 -11.04 10.36 14.39
C ALA A 332 -10.74 9.92 15.83
N GLU A 333 -11.35 8.87 16.38
CA GLU A 333 -11.09 8.43 17.76
C GLU A 333 -9.68 7.87 17.94
N ILE A 334 -9.23 7.08 16.96
CA ILE A 334 -7.86 6.55 16.93
C ILE A 334 -6.87 7.70 16.78
N MET A 335 -7.18 8.70 15.96
CA MET A 335 -6.36 9.88 15.73
C MET A 335 -6.29 10.78 16.96
N GLU A 336 -7.40 11.01 17.65
CA GLU A 336 -7.42 11.73 18.93
C GLU A 336 -6.54 11.02 19.97
N ILE A 337 -6.65 9.70 20.10
CA ILE A 337 -5.80 8.93 21.01
C ILE A 337 -4.32 9.01 20.59
N LEU A 338 -4.02 8.94 19.29
CA LEU A 338 -2.65 9.02 18.79
C LEU A 338 -2.06 10.42 18.93
N LYS A 339 -2.83 11.48 18.67
CA LYS A 339 -2.45 12.87 18.94
C LYS A 339 -2.20 13.06 20.43
N ALA A 340 -3.10 12.59 21.30
CA ALA A 340 -2.94 12.63 22.76
C ALA A 340 -1.75 11.81 23.28
N LYS A 341 -1.36 10.71 22.61
CA LYS A 341 -0.15 9.93 22.93
C LYS A 341 1.14 10.52 22.36
N LYS A 342 1.03 11.43 21.39
CA LYS A 342 2.16 12.04 20.68
C LYS A 342 2.22 13.56 20.87
N VAL A 343 1.54 14.11 21.88
CA VAL A 343 1.34 15.57 22.10
C VAL A 343 2.61 16.42 21.98
N ASN A 344 3.77 15.92 22.40
CA ASN A 344 4.98 16.71 22.39
C ASN A 344 5.87 16.37 21.20
N ALA A 345 6.08 17.35 20.30
CA ALA A 345 7.23 17.35 19.41
C ALA A 345 8.49 17.15 20.28
N PRO A 346 9.38 16.19 19.98
CA PRO A 346 10.65 16.07 20.69
C PRO A 346 11.43 17.39 20.53
N VAL A 347 11.60 18.08 21.66
CA VAL A 347 12.43 19.28 21.80
C VAL A 347 13.77 19.05 21.11
N THR A 348 14.09 19.88 20.11
CA THR A 348 15.42 19.93 19.50
C THR A 348 16.41 20.45 20.56
N GLY A 349 17.40 19.63 20.89
CA GLY A 349 18.53 20.07 21.71
C GLY A 349 18.30 20.05 23.23
N GLY A 350 18.46 18.87 23.82
CA GLY A 350 18.69 18.73 25.25
C GLY A 350 19.56 17.51 25.50
N THR A 351 20.85 17.72 25.78
CA THR A 351 21.79 16.68 26.21
C THR A 351 21.29 16.04 27.50
N ARG A 352 20.45 15.00 27.40
CA ARG A 352 20.19 14.12 28.54
C ARG A 352 21.47 13.34 28.81
N LYS A 353 22.24 13.80 29.80
CA LYS A 353 23.30 13.00 30.44
C LYS A 353 22.74 11.63 30.75
N ARG A 354 23.24 10.62 30.04
CA ARG A 354 22.92 9.23 30.28
C ARG A 354 23.58 8.85 31.59
N VAL A 355 22.81 8.72 32.67
CA VAL A 355 23.27 8.04 33.88
C VAL A 355 23.54 6.59 33.47
N GLY A 356 24.81 6.21 33.49
CA GLY A 356 25.26 4.90 33.06
C GLY A 356 24.75 3.80 33.97
N ARG A 357 23.83 2.98 33.46
CA ARG A 357 23.58 1.66 34.04
C ARG A 357 24.65 0.72 33.47
N LYS A 358 25.70 0.44 34.25
CA LYS A 358 26.69 -0.60 33.95
C LYS A 358 25.94 -1.92 33.77
N VAL A 359 25.90 -2.44 32.55
CA VAL A 359 25.66 -3.85 32.28
C VAL A 359 27.00 -4.41 31.84
N THR A 360 27.66 -5.11 32.74
CA THR A 360 28.86 -5.89 32.46
C THR A 360 28.44 -7.06 31.57
N SER A 361 28.87 -7.00 30.31
CA SER A 361 28.81 -8.10 29.35
C SER A 361 29.88 -9.13 29.72
N ALA A 362 29.47 -10.35 30.04
CA ALA A 362 30.37 -11.49 30.08
C ALA A 362 30.53 -12.02 28.65
N ASN A 363 31.77 -11.98 28.13
CA ASN A 363 32.18 -12.70 26.94
C ASN A 363 33.30 -13.66 27.32
N ALA A 364 33.18 -14.88 26.80
CA ALA A 364 34.23 -15.86 26.51
C ALA A 364 35.07 -16.40 27.69
N ILE A 365 34.83 -17.66 28.05
CA ILE A 365 35.91 -18.59 28.40
C ILE A 365 35.69 -19.87 27.59
N ALA A 366 36.71 -20.21 26.80
CA ALA A 366 36.84 -21.44 26.04
C ALA A 366 37.32 -22.59 26.93
N GLU A 367 37.08 -23.81 26.46
CA GLU A 367 37.39 -25.11 27.06
C GLU A 367 38.87 -25.30 27.43
N THR A 368 39.14 -25.98 28.56
CA THR A 368 40.21 -26.99 28.70
C THR A 368 39.98 -27.88 29.92
N GLU A 369 40.45 -29.12 29.76
CA GLU A 369 40.28 -30.34 30.55
C GLU A 369 40.96 -30.34 31.93
N THR A 370 40.43 -31.14 32.87
CA THR A 370 41.08 -32.30 33.53
C THR A 370 40.71 -32.53 35.02
N GLN A 371 40.50 -33.82 35.32
CA GLN A 371 40.79 -34.58 36.55
C GLN A 371 39.98 -34.41 37.85
N SER A 372 39.18 -35.47 38.10
CA SER A 372 39.15 -36.31 39.31
C SER A 372 39.42 -35.67 40.68
N ASP A 373 38.41 -35.73 41.57
CA ASP A 373 38.54 -36.62 42.75
C ASP A 373 37.16 -36.89 43.39
N MET A 374 36.98 -38.13 43.84
CA MET A 374 35.82 -38.61 44.59
C MET A 374 36.29 -39.04 45.98
N PRO A 375 35.57 -38.73 47.07
CA PRO A 375 35.71 -39.48 48.30
C PRO A 375 34.57 -40.50 48.44
N VAL A 376 35.01 -41.72 48.73
CA VAL A 376 34.26 -42.93 49.08
C VAL A 376 33.81 -42.89 50.53
N ALA A 377 32.60 -43.40 50.80
CA ALA A 377 32.15 -44.21 51.95
C ALA A 377 30.62 -44.00 52.09
N GLY A 378 29.73 -44.96 52.26
CA GLY A 378 29.76 -46.35 52.72
C GLY A 378 28.30 -46.72 53.09
N PRO A 379 27.97 -48.01 53.31
CA PRO A 379 26.77 -48.61 52.73
C PRO A 379 25.57 -48.70 53.69
N SER A 380 24.36 -48.81 53.13
CA SER A 380 23.19 -49.29 53.87
C SER A 380 22.23 -50.05 52.94
N THR A 381 22.19 -51.35 53.20
CA THR A 381 21.28 -52.38 52.66
C THR A 381 19.80 -52.05 52.90
N SER A 382 18.90 -52.41 51.97
CA SER A 382 17.83 -53.41 52.23
C SER A 382 16.83 -53.52 51.06
N SER A 383 16.35 -54.75 50.88
CA SER A 383 15.57 -55.30 49.78
C SER A 383 14.06 -55.01 49.83
N LYS A 384 13.41 -55.31 48.67
CA LYS A 384 12.00 -55.73 48.47
C LYS A 384 10.96 -54.60 48.68
N LYS A 385 10.06 -54.34 47.73
CA LYS A 385 9.16 -55.26 47.04
C LYS A 385 8.71 -54.68 45.70
#